data_AF-A0A1J5VF19-F1
#
_entry.id   AF-A0A1J5VF19-F1
#
_cell.length_a   1.000
_cell.length_b   1.000
_cell.length_c   1.000
_cell.angle_alpha   90.00
_cell.angle_beta   90.00
_cell.angle_gamma   90.00
#
_symmetry.space_group_name_H-M   'P 1'
#
loop_
_entity.id
_entity.type
_entity.pdbx_description
1 polymer ?
#
loop_
_entity_poly.entity_id
_entity_poly.type
_entity_poly.pdbx_seq_one_letter_code
_entity_poly.pdbx_strand_id
1 'polypeptide(L)'
;MTDLKKKSPFEQFILDLQKFAGKNQNLLENTLSNIFTMRLLGNKTHGDLAEIGITEFINQFLPEYKAQHVGKDLFRAKTSEEDILVTRLDDMSEIKVSLKAYGVGPLQLSTDKDGVLFPLLESLGDTKIEDADEIEALLQRPEFAHLAGLNVLPLIYQEEAKQCAIMVFDISALPERTCVIERVEPGLRGRKHPVWQFLDSEGNYICEVRYGGKSANALQRGLWTDSRKAAKHFRFITDQWITYDHNLVLTELFAKALNSTVEAHQLALQPINTELQKFAYEADSDIDE
;
A
#
# COMPACT_ATOMS: atom_id res chain seq x y z
N MET A 1 -26.51 5.70 22.62
CA MET A 1 -25.83 4.48 22.13
C MET A 1 -25.22 4.86 20.81
N THR A 2 -23.92 5.14 20.83
CA THR A 2 -23.13 5.56 19.67
C THR A 2 -23.14 4.44 18.65
N ASP A 3 -23.70 4.73 17.48
CA ASP A 3 -23.65 3.86 16.32
C ASP A 3 -22.15 3.70 15.97
N LEU A 4 -21.57 2.55 16.32
CA LEU A 4 -20.22 2.18 15.91
C LEU A 4 -20.28 2.10 14.38
N LYS A 5 -19.80 3.15 13.68
CA LYS A 5 -19.58 3.13 12.24
C LYS A 5 -18.95 1.78 11.90
N LYS A 6 -19.70 0.89 11.23
CA LYS A 6 -19.22 -0.42 10.82
C LYS A 6 -17.96 -0.18 9.98
N LYS A 7 -16.81 -0.65 10.47
CA LYS A 7 -15.54 -0.50 9.76
C LYS A 7 -15.62 -1.18 8.40
N SER A 8 -14.94 -0.62 7.41
CA SER A 8 -14.83 -1.30 6.11
C SER A 8 -14.06 -2.61 6.30
N PRO A 9 -14.27 -3.62 5.43
CA PRO A 9 -13.49 -4.86 5.46
C PRO A 9 -11.98 -4.62 5.44
N PHE A 10 -11.51 -3.65 4.66
CA PHE A 10 -10.10 -3.27 4.62
C PHE A 10 -9.61 -2.67 5.93
N GLU A 11 -10.37 -1.74 6.54
CA GLU A 11 -9.98 -1.16 7.83
C GLU A 11 -9.89 -2.24 8.93
N GLN A 12 -10.82 -3.21 8.91
CA GLN A 12 -10.76 -4.35 9.81
C GLN A 12 -9.51 -5.20 9.56
N PHE A 13 -9.20 -5.54 8.30
CA PHE A 13 -7.97 -6.24 7.93
C PHE A 13 -6.70 -5.51 8.41
N ILE A 14 -6.65 -4.17 8.26
CA ILE A 14 -5.52 -3.36 8.73
C ILE A 14 -5.38 -3.40 10.26
N LEU A 15 -6.49 -3.38 10.99
CA LEU A 15 -6.48 -3.50 12.46
C LEU A 15 -5.99 -4.87 12.91
N ASP A 16 -6.44 -5.94 12.26
CA ASP A 16 -6.05 -7.30 12.62
C ASP A 16 -4.58 -7.55 12.26
N LEU A 17 -4.12 -7.03 11.11
CA LEU A 17 -2.71 -7.04 10.73
C LEU A 17 -1.85 -6.25 11.73
N GLN A 18 -2.31 -5.08 12.19
CA GLN A 18 -1.58 -4.32 13.21
C GLN A 18 -1.54 -5.07 14.54
N LYS A 19 -2.65 -5.67 14.97
CA LYS A 19 -2.70 -6.48 16.20
C LYS A 19 -1.74 -7.66 16.12
N PHE A 20 -1.71 -8.35 14.96
CA PHE A 20 -0.74 -9.41 14.70
C PHE A 20 0.69 -8.88 14.76
N ALA A 21 0.98 -7.77 14.07
CA ALA A 21 2.30 -7.16 14.04
C ALA A 21 2.82 -6.79 15.45
N GLY A 22 1.95 -6.27 16.31
CA GLY A 22 2.31 -5.92 17.70
C GLY A 22 2.67 -7.12 18.56
N LYS A 23 2.11 -8.31 18.29
CA LYS A 23 2.43 -9.57 19.00
C LYS A 23 3.60 -10.33 18.37
N ASN A 24 3.66 -10.34 17.04
CA ASN A 24 4.53 -11.22 16.25
C ASN A 24 5.58 -10.44 15.45
N GLN A 25 6.24 -9.47 16.11
CA GLN A 25 7.19 -8.57 15.45
C GLN A 25 8.26 -9.35 14.66
N ASN A 26 8.89 -10.35 15.26
CA ASN A 26 9.95 -11.15 14.62
C ASN A 26 9.53 -11.78 13.28
N LEU A 27 8.28 -12.24 13.14
CA LEU A 27 7.79 -12.85 11.90
C LEU A 27 7.57 -11.82 10.80
N LEU A 28 7.07 -10.65 11.19
CA LEU A 28 6.90 -9.54 10.28
C LEU A 28 8.27 -8.98 9.85
N GLU A 29 9.20 -8.84 10.79
CA GLU A 29 10.58 -8.43 10.52
C GLU A 29 11.27 -9.40 9.54
N ASN A 30 11.16 -10.70 9.77
CA ASN A 30 11.72 -11.72 8.89
C ASN A 30 11.13 -11.61 7.46
N THR A 31 9.81 -11.54 7.36
CA THR A 31 9.12 -11.43 6.07
C THR A 31 9.51 -10.16 5.31
N LEU A 32 9.46 -9.01 5.98
CA LEU A 32 9.79 -7.73 5.35
C LEU A 32 11.27 -7.65 4.98
N SER A 33 12.18 -8.15 5.84
CA SER A 33 13.62 -8.24 5.53
C SER A 33 13.88 -9.05 4.28
N ASN A 34 13.20 -10.19 4.12
CA ASN A 34 13.30 -11.03 2.94
C ASN A 34 12.75 -10.33 1.69
N ILE A 35 11.59 -9.66 1.79
CA ILE A 35 11.02 -8.87 0.70
C ILE A 35 11.99 -7.76 0.26
N PHE A 36 12.55 -6.98 1.19
CA PHE A 36 13.45 -5.89 0.84
C PHE A 36 14.84 -6.36 0.38
N THR A 37 15.29 -7.53 0.83
CA THR A 37 16.47 -8.19 0.25
C THR A 37 16.31 -8.40 -1.25
N MET A 38 15.10 -8.68 -1.74
CA MET A 38 14.85 -8.88 -3.17
C MET A 38 15.08 -7.63 -4.02
N ARG A 39 15.22 -6.44 -3.43
CA ARG A 39 15.67 -5.24 -4.17
C ARG A 39 17.08 -5.41 -4.75
N LEU A 40 17.92 -6.25 -4.14
CA LEU A 40 19.23 -6.61 -4.69
C LEU A 40 19.11 -7.34 -6.03
N LEU A 41 17.99 -8.03 -6.29
CA LEU A 41 17.74 -8.73 -7.55
C LEU A 41 17.22 -7.76 -8.63
N GLY A 42 16.47 -6.72 -8.25
CA GLY A 42 16.09 -5.65 -9.17
C GLY A 42 14.97 -4.74 -8.67
N ASN A 43 15.06 -3.45 -9.05
CA ASN A 43 14.12 -2.38 -8.67
C ASN A 43 12.69 -2.49 -9.25
N LYS A 44 12.45 -3.37 -10.21
CA LYS A 44 11.08 -3.60 -10.74
C LYS A 44 10.48 -4.87 -10.13
N THR A 45 11.30 -5.90 -9.99
CA THR A 45 10.90 -7.23 -9.53
C THR A 45 10.58 -7.27 -8.04
N HIS A 46 11.14 -6.36 -7.23
CA HIS A 46 10.84 -6.35 -5.79
C HIS A 46 9.38 -6.05 -5.47
N GLY A 47 8.68 -5.27 -6.31
CA GLY A 47 7.26 -5.02 -6.18
C GLY A 47 6.45 -6.30 -6.37
N ASP A 48 6.66 -6.98 -7.49
CA ASP A 48 6.01 -8.26 -7.79
C ASP A 48 6.31 -9.32 -6.72
N LEU A 49 7.55 -9.37 -6.21
CA LEU A 49 7.94 -10.28 -5.13
C LEU A 49 7.33 -9.92 -3.78
N ALA A 50 7.12 -8.63 -3.50
CA ALA A 50 6.40 -8.19 -2.31
C ALA A 50 4.93 -8.61 -2.36
N GLU A 51 4.30 -8.60 -3.53
CA GLU A 51 2.94 -9.09 -3.72
C GLU A 51 2.82 -10.59 -3.38
N ILE A 52 3.77 -11.39 -3.87
CA ILE A 52 3.83 -12.83 -3.57
C ILE A 52 4.12 -13.06 -2.08
N GLY A 53 5.12 -12.37 -1.53
CA GLY A 53 5.54 -12.52 -0.14
C GLY A 53 4.46 -12.15 0.87
N ILE A 54 3.74 -11.04 0.65
CA ILE A 54 2.63 -10.64 1.52
C ILE A 54 1.42 -11.56 1.35
N THR A 55 1.15 -12.04 0.14
CA THR A 55 0.10 -13.06 -0.08
C THR A 55 0.37 -14.30 0.76
N GLU A 56 1.60 -14.82 0.69
CA GLU A 56 1.98 -16.00 1.45
C GLU A 56 1.96 -15.74 2.95
N PHE A 57 2.46 -14.59 3.41
CA PHE A 57 2.40 -14.18 4.81
C PHE A 57 0.97 -14.20 5.36
N ILE A 58 0.01 -13.64 4.62
CA ILE A 58 -1.40 -13.64 5.04
C ILE A 58 -1.91 -15.08 5.16
N ASN A 59 -1.66 -15.93 4.16
CA ASN A 59 -2.11 -17.32 4.17
C ASN A 59 -1.50 -18.17 5.29
N GLN A 60 -0.27 -17.84 5.71
CA GLN A 60 0.45 -18.63 6.71
C GLN A 60 0.17 -18.17 8.14
N PHE A 61 0.01 -16.86 8.36
CA PHE A 61 0.04 -16.29 9.70
C PHE A 61 -1.24 -15.57 10.14
N LEU A 62 -2.19 -15.32 9.22
CA LEU A 62 -3.46 -14.68 9.55
C LEU A 62 -4.61 -15.67 9.35
N PRO A 63 -4.99 -16.47 10.38
CA PRO A 63 -5.91 -17.59 10.24
C PRO A 63 -7.34 -17.19 9.84
N GLU A 64 -7.72 -15.92 10.09
CA GLU A 64 -9.02 -15.37 9.71
C GLU A 64 -9.09 -14.93 8.23
N TYR A 65 -7.98 -15.02 7.51
CA TYR A 65 -7.82 -14.47 6.18
C TYR A 65 -7.24 -15.51 5.21
N LYS A 66 -7.56 -15.32 3.94
CA LYS A 66 -6.90 -16.01 2.82
C LYS A 66 -6.53 -14.96 1.79
N ALA A 67 -5.37 -15.10 1.16
CA ALA A 67 -4.92 -14.18 0.13
C ALA A 67 -4.58 -14.91 -1.17
N GLN A 68 -4.81 -14.23 -2.28
CA GLN A 68 -4.38 -14.65 -3.60
C GLN A 68 -3.67 -13.51 -4.31
N HIS A 69 -2.50 -13.81 -4.87
CA HIS A 69 -1.84 -12.92 -5.82
C HIS A 69 -2.61 -12.91 -7.13
N VAL A 70 -3.08 -11.74 -7.58
CA VAL A 70 -3.97 -11.62 -8.74
C VAL A 70 -3.19 -11.61 -10.05
N GLY A 71 -1.90 -11.27 -10.02
CA GLY A 71 -0.98 -11.35 -11.17
C GLY A 71 -1.52 -10.72 -12.46
N LYS A 72 -0.94 -11.10 -13.60
CA LYS A 72 -1.44 -10.76 -14.95
C LYS A 72 -2.18 -11.92 -15.63
N ASP A 73 -2.15 -13.12 -15.04
CA ASP A 73 -2.50 -14.37 -15.73
C ASP A 73 -3.91 -14.91 -15.43
N LEU A 74 -4.67 -14.27 -14.55
CA LEU A 74 -6.11 -14.50 -14.54
C LEU A 74 -6.69 -13.74 -15.73
N PHE A 75 -7.27 -14.48 -16.69
CA PHE A 75 -8.03 -14.06 -17.88
C PHE A 75 -9.22 -13.10 -17.61
N ARG A 76 -9.17 -12.33 -16.53
CA ARG A 76 -10.12 -11.32 -16.11
C ARG A 76 -9.45 -9.98 -16.37
N ALA A 77 -10.01 -9.18 -17.27
CA ALA A 77 -9.60 -7.79 -17.41
C ALA A 77 -9.68 -7.13 -16.02
N LYS A 78 -8.55 -6.64 -15.49
CA LYS A 78 -8.50 -5.96 -14.18
C LYS A 78 -9.51 -4.81 -14.20
N THR A 79 -10.56 -4.89 -13.38
CA THR A 79 -11.54 -3.80 -13.26
C THR A 79 -11.06 -2.71 -12.29
N SER A 80 -10.05 -3.00 -11.47
CA SER A 80 -9.43 -2.10 -10.49
C SER A 80 -7.88 -2.22 -10.51
N GLU A 81 -7.18 -1.57 -9.58
CA GLU A 81 -5.71 -1.63 -9.41
C GLU A 81 -5.31 -2.66 -8.33
N GLU A 82 -5.96 -3.82 -8.30
CA GLU A 82 -5.63 -4.85 -7.31
C GLU A 82 -4.41 -5.67 -7.71
N ASP A 83 -3.55 -5.90 -6.73
CA ASP A 83 -2.35 -6.73 -6.83
C ASP A 83 -2.56 -8.04 -6.06
N ILE A 84 -3.27 -7.98 -4.93
CA ILE A 84 -3.72 -9.13 -4.15
C ILE A 84 -5.23 -9.04 -3.85
N LEU A 85 -5.87 -10.20 -3.71
CA LEU A 85 -7.24 -10.36 -3.23
C LEU A 85 -7.17 -11.04 -1.87
N VAL A 86 -7.63 -10.35 -0.83
CA VAL A 86 -7.74 -10.90 0.52
C VAL A 86 -9.21 -11.23 0.79
N THR A 87 -9.49 -12.45 1.22
CA THR A 87 -10.82 -12.92 1.62
C THR A 87 -10.83 -13.11 3.12
N ARG A 88 -11.76 -12.47 3.82
CA ARG A 88 -12.00 -12.72 5.24
C ARG A 88 -12.90 -13.96 5.37
N LEU A 89 -12.51 -14.92 6.20
CA LEU A 89 -13.13 -16.26 6.22
C LEU A 89 -14.43 -16.32 7.03
N ASP A 90 -14.68 -15.36 7.92
CA ASP A 90 -15.89 -15.28 8.74
C ASP A 90 -17.15 -14.97 7.92
N ASP A 91 -17.05 -14.05 6.97
CA ASP A 91 -18.14 -13.48 6.20
C ASP A 91 -17.92 -13.54 4.68
N MET A 92 -16.80 -14.12 4.26
CA MET A 92 -16.40 -14.27 2.87
C MET A 92 -16.24 -12.94 2.12
N SER A 93 -16.05 -11.83 2.83
CA SER A 93 -15.82 -10.52 2.21
C SER A 93 -14.51 -10.49 1.43
N GLU A 94 -14.58 -9.97 0.21
CA GLU A 94 -13.44 -9.79 -0.67
C GLU A 94 -12.88 -8.38 -0.56
N ILE A 95 -11.57 -8.30 -0.31
CA ILE A 95 -10.80 -7.08 -0.15
C ILE A 95 -9.77 -7.03 -1.27
N LYS A 96 -10.03 -6.20 -2.25
CA LYS A 96 -9.09 -5.91 -3.33
C LYS A 96 -8.03 -4.94 -2.82
N VAL A 97 -6.77 -5.34 -2.79
CA VAL A 97 -5.68 -4.53 -2.24
C VAL A 97 -4.65 -4.22 -3.33
N SER A 98 -4.30 -2.94 -3.47
CA SER A 98 -3.13 -2.52 -4.23
C SER A 98 -1.92 -2.46 -3.30
N LEU A 99 -0.90 -3.25 -3.60
CA LEU A 99 0.30 -3.33 -2.79
C LEU A 99 1.38 -2.43 -3.42
N LYS A 100 2.02 -1.59 -2.60
CA LYS A 100 2.96 -0.58 -3.08
C LYS A 100 4.29 -0.69 -2.34
N ALA A 101 5.33 -1.22 -2.96
CA ALA A 101 6.68 -1.26 -2.38
C ALA A 101 7.54 -0.06 -2.85
N TYR A 102 7.61 1.01 -2.03
CA TYR A 102 8.21 2.30 -2.40
C TYR A 102 9.23 2.81 -1.37
N GLY A 103 10.22 3.56 -1.83
CA GLY A 103 11.10 4.30 -0.93
C GLY A 103 10.36 5.47 -0.28
N VAL A 104 10.85 5.95 0.87
CA VAL A 104 10.30 7.16 1.53
C VAL A 104 10.30 8.35 0.57
N GLY A 105 9.11 8.90 0.32
CA GLY A 105 8.89 9.98 -0.63
C GLY A 105 7.56 9.84 -1.37
N PRO A 106 7.49 10.29 -2.65
CA PRO A 106 6.28 10.22 -3.45
C PRO A 106 5.70 8.80 -3.59
N LEU A 107 4.43 8.66 -3.22
CA LEU A 107 3.64 7.43 -3.31
C LEU A 107 2.41 7.68 -4.16
N GLN A 108 2.24 6.90 -5.23
CA GLN A 108 1.00 6.90 -5.99
C GLN A 108 -0.05 6.08 -5.25
N LEU A 109 -1.15 6.72 -4.85
CA LEU A 109 -2.28 6.05 -4.21
C LEU A 109 -3.18 5.47 -5.30
N SER A 110 -3.57 6.28 -6.29
CA SER A 110 -4.43 5.85 -7.39
C SER A 110 -3.86 6.20 -8.77
N THR A 111 -4.18 5.38 -9.76
CA THR A 111 -4.07 5.75 -11.16
C THR A 111 -5.41 6.30 -11.61
N ASP A 112 -5.45 7.59 -11.93
CA ASP A 112 -6.62 8.20 -12.56
C ASP A 112 -6.68 7.76 -14.04
N LYS A 113 -7.17 6.54 -14.27
CA LYS A 113 -7.16 5.89 -15.60
C LYS A 113 -7.86 6.74 -16.64
N ASP A 114 -8.97 7.38 -16.27
CA ASP A 114 -9.74 8.26 -17.13
C ASP A 114 -9.24 9.71 -17.18
N GLY A 115 -8.28 10.07 -16.32
CA GLY A 115 -7.70 11.41 -16.30
C GLY A 115 -8.72 12.50 -15.97
N VAL A 116 -9.63 12.23 -15.03
CA VAL A 116 -10.75 13.11 -14.68
C VAL A 116 -10.45 14.03 -13.50
N LEU A 117 -9.57 13.64 -12.58
CA LEU A 117 -9.35 14.38 -11.33
C LEU A 117 -8.68 15.73 -11.58
N PHE A 118 -7.61 15.76 -12.38
CA PHE A 118 -6.88 16.99 -12.63
C PHE A 118 -7.70 18.00 -13.45
N PRO A 119 -8.36 17.62 -14.58
CA PRO A 119 -9.23 18.54 -15.31
C PRO A 119 -10.43 19.04 -14.50
N LEU A 120 -10.99 18.22 -13.62
CA LEU A 120 -12.05 18.65 -12.70
C LEU A 120 -11.56 19.81 -11.83
N LEU A 121 -10.39 19.69 -11.22
CA LEU A 121 -9.81 20.75 -10.37
C LEU A 121 -9.50 22.01 -11.18
N GLU A 122 -8.96 21.87 -12.40
CA GLU A 122 -8.74 23.01 -13.30
C GLU A 122 -10.06 23.72 -13.70
N SER A 123 -11.18 22.99 -13.76
CA SER A 123 -12.48 23.55 -14.18
C SER A 123 -13.12 24.48 -13.16
N LEU A 124 -12.65 24.47 -11.91
CA LEU A 124 -13.16 25.33 -10.84
C LEU A 124 -12.74 26.80 -11.03
N GLY A 125 -11.72 27.07 -11.85
CA GLY A 125 -11.29 28.42 -12.23
C GLY A 125 -10.51 29.16 -11.14
N ASP A 126 -10.78 28.90 -9.88
CA ASP A 126 -9.99 29.37 -8.75
C ASP A 126 -8.68 28.60 -8.64
N THR A 127 -7.61 29.24 -8.16
CA THR A 127 -6.32 28.58 -7.90
C THR A 127 -6.18 28.11 -6.45
N LYS A 128 -7.16 28.42 -5.60
CA LYS A 128 -7.18 28.10 -4.18
C LYS A 128 -8.62 28.05 -3.68
N ILE A 129 -8.98 26.99 -2.97
CA ILE A 129 -10.29 26.73 -2.39
C ILE A 129 -10.10 26.54 -0.89
N GLU A 130 -10.81 27.32 -0.08
CA GLU A 130 -10.72 27.31 1.39
C GLU A 130 -12.09 27.18 2.06
N ASP A 131 -13.17 27.28 1.29
CA ASP A 131 -14.52 27.10 1.82
C ASP A 131 -14.80 25.62 2.09
N ALA A 132 -15.19 25.30 3.32
CA ALA A 132 -15.36 23.92 3.77
C ALA A 132 -16.50 23.21 3.03
N ASP A 133 -17.60 23.91 2.75
CA ASP A 133 -18.76 23.35 2.05
C ASP A 133 -18.39 23.08 0.58
N GLU A 134 -17.59 23.95 -0.05
CA GLU A 134 -17.07 23.74 -1.40
C GLU A 134 -16.12 22.55 -1.49
N ILE A 135 -15.18 22.42 -0.53
CA ILE A 135 -14.25 21.29 -0.46
C ILE A 135 -15.00 19.97 -0.27
N GLU A 136 -15.97 19.94 0.66
CA GLU A 136 -16.79 18.76 0.90
C GLU A 136 -17.58 18.38 -0.37
N ALA A 137 -18.26 19.34 -0.98
CA ALA A 137 -19.02 19.11 -2.21
C ALA A 137 -18.15 18.63 -3.38
N LEU A 138 -16.91 19.13 -3.48
CA LEU A 138 -15.93 18.68 -4.48
C LEU A 138 -15.50 17.23 -4.26
N LEU A 139 -15.18 16.86 -3.02
CA LEU A 139 -14.75 15.50 -2.66
C LEU A 139 -15.87 14.47 -2.75
N GLN A 140 -17.13 14.91 -2.72
CA GLN A 140 -18.31 14.06 -2.95
C GLN A 140 -18.63 13.86 -4.45
N ARG A 141 -17.92 14.51 -5.37
CA ARG A 141 -18.17 14.37 -6.81
C ARG A 141 -17.86 12.95 -7.31
N PRO A 142 -18.58 12.44 -8.34
CA PRO A 142 -18.38 11.09 -8.88
C PRO A 142 -16.94 10.79 -9.31
N GLU A 143 -16.20 11.79 -9.77
CA GLU A 143 -14.80 11.68 -10.15
C GLU A 143 -13.92 11.25 -8.97
N PHE A 144 -14.25 11.63 -7.73
CA PHE A 144 -13.56 11.20 -6.52
C PHE A 144 -14.09 9.87 -5.95
N ALA A 145 -15.25 9.40 -6.40
CA ALA A 145 -15.90 8.21 -5.84
C ALA A 145 -15.04 6.93 -5.95
N HIS A 146 -14.19 6.82 -6.97
CA HIS A 146 -13.28 5.69 -7.14
C HIS A 146 -12.21 5.60 -6.03
N LEU A 147 -11.94 6.70 -5.32
CA LEU A 147 -10.98 6.74 -4.22
C LEU A 147 -11.55 6.13 -2.93
N ALA A 148 -12.87 6.18 -2.73
CA ALA A 148 -13.51 5.67 -1.52
C ALA A 148 -13.39 4.14 -1.36
N GLY A 149 -13.17 3.41 -2.46
CA GLY A 149 -12.97 1.95 -2.46
C GLY A 149 -11.50 1.53 -2.62
N LEU A 150 -10.56 2.48 -2.58
CA LEU A 150 -9.16 2.23 -2.87
C LEU A 150 -8.44 1.74 -1.60
N ASN A 151 -8.10 0.45 -1.59
CA ASN A 151 -7.36 -0.15 -0.49
C ASN A 151 -5.88 -0.25 -0.89
N VAL A 152 -5.03 0.60 -0.32
CA VAL A 152 -3.59 0.59 -0.60
C VAL A 152 -2.84 0.08 0.62
N LEU A 153 -1.94 -0.87 0.40
CA LEU A 153 -1.02 -1.40 1.42
C LEU A 153 0.42 -1.05 1.05
N PRO A 154 0.93 0.12 1.49
CA PRO A 154 2.30 0.53 1.22
C PRO A 154 3.31 -0.18 2.12
N LEU A 155 4.32 -0.78 1.50
CA LEU A 155 5.55 -1.22 2.13
C LEU A 155 6.61 -0.17 1.84
N ILE A 156 6.91 0.65 2.84
CA ILE A 156 7.78 1.81 2.71
C ILE A 156 9.16 1.47 3.24
N TYR A 157 10.21 1.85 2.52
CA TYR A 157 11.60 1.62 2.95
C TYR A 157 12.47 2.87 2.92
N GLN A 158 13.47 2.89 3.80
CA GLN A 158 14.58 3.83 3.83
C GLN A 158 15.86 3.06 3.53
N GLU A 159 16.31 3.14 2.29
CA GLU A 159 17.41 2.32 1.78
C GLU A 159 18.73 2.57 2.52
N GLU A 160 19.11 3.84 2.71
CA GLU A 160 20.35 4.21 3.40
C GLU A 160 20.38 3.74 4.87
N ALA A 161 19.22 3.76 5.54
CA ALA A 161 19.08 3.34 6.92
C ALA A 161 18.79 1.83 7.06
N LYS A 162 18.58 1.11 5.95
CA LYS A 162 18.04 -0.26 5.93
C LYS A 162 16.83 -0.44 6.84
N GLN A 163 15.88 0.47 6.71
CA GLN A 163 14.64 0.43 7.48
C GLN A 163 13.44 0.22 6.59
N CYS A 164 12.40 -0.41 7.11
CA CYS A 164 11.14 -0.57 6.43
C CYS A 164 9.94 -0.55 7.38
N ALA A 165 8.76 -0.28 6.85
CA ALA A 165 7.52 -0.29 7.59
C ALA A 165 6.33 -0.50 6.65
N ILE A 166 5.27 -1.13 7.16
CA ILE A 166 3.95 -1.03 6.53
C ILE A 166 3.29 0.23 7.08
N MET A 167 3.01 1.19 6.20
CA MET A 167 2.45 2.49 6.55
C MET A 167 1.24 2.77 5.67
N VAL A 168 0.04 2.79 6.25
CA VAL A 168 -1.21 2.98 5.50
C VAL A 168 -1.64 4.44 5.55
N PHE A 169 -1.89 5.02 4.38
CA PHE A 169 -2.48 6.35 4.26
C PHE A 169 -4.01 6.23 4.30
N ASP A 170 -4.64 6.92 5.24
CA ASP A 170 -6.09 6.90 5.42
C ASP A 170 -6.78 7.90 4.49
N ILE A 171 -7.16 7.41 3.32
CA ILE A 171 -7.88 8.17 2.27
C ILE A 171 -9.28 8.54 2.74
N SER A 172 -9.92 7.71 3.57
CA SER A 172 -11.30 7.92 4.01
C SER A 172 -11.45 9.18 4.86
N ALA A 173 -10.37 9.60 5.53
CA ALA A 173 -10.32 10.82 6.30
C ALA A 173 -9.95 12.08 5.47
N LEU A 174 -9.77 11.99 4.15
CA LEU A 174 -9.49 13.15 3.31
C LEU A 174 -10.53 14.27 3.44
N PRO A 175 -11.85 14.00 3.41
CA PRO A 175 -12.87 15.04 3.56
C PRO A 175 -12.78 15.76 4.91
N GLU A 176 -12.47 15.02 5.97
CA GLU A 176 -12.39 15.57 7.34
C GLU A 176 -11.08 16.34 7.58
N ARG A 177 -10.00 15.99 6.86
CA ARG A 177 -8.66 16.56 7.07
C ARG A 177 -8.34 17.75 6.17
N THR A 178 -8.98 17.85 5.00
CA THR A 178 -8.65 18.87 4.01
C THR A 178 -9.33 20.19 4.36
N CYS A 179 -8.54 21.25 4.51
CA CYS A 179 -9.02 22.62 4.72
C CYS A 179 -8.67 23.57 3.57
N VAL A 180 -7.65 23.22 2.78
CA VAL A 180 -7.27 24.01 1.61
C VAL A 180 -6.96 23.08 0.44
N ILE A 181 -7.49 23.40 -0.73
CA ILE A 181 -7.08 22.80 -2.01
C ILE A 181 -6.47 23.91 -2.86
N GLU A 182 -5.18 23.81 -3.19
CA GLU A 182 -4.48 24.85 -3.93
C GLU A 182 -3.69 24.32 -5.12
N ARG A 183 -3.66 25.13 -6.17
CA ARG A 183 -2.92 24.84 -7.39
C ARG A 183 -1.49 25.34 -7.28
N VAL A 184 -0.54 24.42 -7.38
CA VAL A 184 0.89 24.71 -7.31
C VAL A 184 1.51 24.62 -8.70
N GLU A 185 2.06 25.75 -9.17
CA GLU A 185 2.67 25.87 -10.49
C GLU A 185 4.01 25.13 -10.62
N PRO A 186 4.42 24.78 -11.87
CA PRO A 186 5.78 24.34 -12.17
C PRO A 186 6.86 25.32 -11.70
N GLY A 187 8.09 24.83 -11.54
CA GLY A 187 9.27 25.64 -11.21
C GLY A 187 9.55 25.75 -9.71
N LEU A 188 8.54 25.59 -8.85
CA LEU A 188 8.76 25.40 -7.42
C LEU A 188 9.42 24.03 -7.16
N ARG A 189 10.63 24.05 -6.58
CA ARG A 189 11.39 22.85 -6.16
C ARG A 189 11.62 21.80 -7.26
N GLY A 190 11.81 22.25 -8.51
CA GLY A 190 12.15 21.36 -9.65
C GLY A 190 10.96 20.60 -10.27
N ARG A 191 9.73 20.92 -9.87
CA ARG A 191 8.51 20.33 -10.43
C ARG A 191 8.25 20.85 -11.85
N LYS A 192 8.02 19.93 -12.81
CA LYS A 192 7.81 20.26 -14.23
C LYS A 192 6.36 20.54 -14.62
N HIS A 193 5.40 20.03 -13.86
CA HIS A 193 3.97 20.12 -14.16
C HIS A 193 3.20 20.60 -12.92
N PRO A 194 2.10 21.35 -13.10
CA PRO A 194 1.29 21.78 -11.98
C PRO A 194 0.71 20.58 -11.22
N VAL A 195 0.40 20.79 -9.95
CA VAL A 195 -0.36 19.84 -9.13
C VAL A 195 -1.39 20.60 -8.32
N TRP A 196 -2.40 19.88 -7.85
CA TRP A 196 -3.34 20.39 -6.87
C TRP A 196 -3.05 19.75 -5.52
N GLN A 197 -2.64 20.55 -4.54
CA GLN A 197 -2.30 20.09 -3.20
C GLN A 197 -3.48 20.21 -2.27
N PHE A 198 -3.62 19.21 -1.40
CA PHE A 198 -4.62 19.15 -0.35
C PHE A 198 -3.86 19.36 0.96
N LEU A 199 -4.26 20.38 1.71
CA LEU A 199 -3.61 20.81 2.93
C LEU A 199 -4.59 20.79 4.10
N ASP A 200 -4.07 20.56 5.29
CA ASP A 200 -4.88 20.63 6.52
C ASP A 200 -5.03 22.06 7.06
N SER A 201 -5.69 22.20 8.20
CA SER A 201 -5.95 23.48 8.88
C SER A 201 -4.69 24.24 9.31
N GLU A 202 -3.55 23.55 9.40
CA GLU A 202 -2.24 24.14 9.71
C GLU A 202 -1.42 24.43 8.44
N GLY A 203 -1.98 24.16 7.25
CA GLY A 203 -1.30 24.30 5.97
C GLY A 203 -0.28 23.19 5.68
N ASN A 204 -0.33 22.06 6.41
CA ASN A 204 0.57 20.94 6.14
C ASN A 204 0.06 20.09 4.99
N TYR A 205 0.99 19.51 4.24
CA TYR A 205 0.72 18.66 3.10
C TYR A 205 0.04 17.33 3.49
N ILE A 206 -1.11 17.02 2.88
CA ILE A 206 -1.82 15.74 3.01
C ILE A 206 -1.56 14.87 1.79
N CYS A 207 -1.95 15.36 0.60
CA CYS A 207 -1.83 14.66 -0.67
C CYS A 207 -1.85 15.67 -1.84
N GLU A 208 -1.68 15.18 -3.07
CA GLU A 208 -1.81 15.98 -4.28
C GLU A 208 -2.41 15.19 -5.45
N VAL A 209 -3.19 15.87 -6.27
CA VAL A 209 -3.57 15.38 -7.60
C VAL A 209 -2.55 15.89 -8.60
N ARG A 210 -1.88 14.98 -9.29
CA ARG A 210 -0.85 15.32 -10.28
C ARG A 210 -1.44 15.52 -11.67
N TYR A 211 -0.80 16.42 -12.43
CA TYR A 211 -1.12 16.68 -13.84
C TYR A 211 -1.20 15.40 -14.68
N GLY A 212 -2.22 15.34 -15.52
CA GLY A 212 -2.26 14.43 -16.66
C GLY A 212 -3.67 14.17 -17.17
N GLY A 213 -3.88 14.31 -18.49
CA GLY A 213 -5.07 13.79 -19.16
C GLY A 213 -4.88 12.34 -19.62
N LYS A 214 -5.86 11.78 -20.34
CA LYS A 214 -5.79 10.40 -20.88
C LYS A 214 -4.52 10.09 -21.70
N SER A 215 -3.87 11.11 -22.28
CA SER A 215 -2.64 11.00 -23.06
C SER A 215 -1.33 11.03 -22.24
N ALA A 216 -1.36 11.42 -20.95
CA ALA A 216 -0.19 11.43 -20.09
C ALA A 216 0.18 10.02 -19.61
N ASN A 217 1.43 9.80 -19.19
CA ASN A 217 1.83 8.50 -18.62
C ASN A 217 0.97 8.19 -17.38
N ALA A 218 0.46 6.96 -17.27
CA ALA A 218 -0.37 6.51 -16.16
C ALA A 218 0.34 6.68 -14.80
N LEU A 219 1.67 6.52 -14.76
CA LEU A 219 2.51 6.72 -13.59
C LEU A 219 2.75 8.20 -13.25
N GLN A 220 2.07 9.14 -13.93
CA GLN A 220 2.21 10.57 -13.69
C GLN A 220 0.89 11.24 -13.26
N ARG A 221 -0.24 10.52 -13.33
CA ARG A 221 -1.58 11.06 -13.10
C ARG A 221 -2.30 10.36 -11.95
N GLY A 222 -3.23 11.06 -11.31
CA GLY A 222 -4.05 10.55 -10.20
C GLY A 222 -3.66 11.10 -8.85
N LEU A 223 -4.10 10.42 -7.79
CA LEU A 223 -3.88 10.84 -6.42
C LEU A 223 -2.53 10.33 -5.91
N TRP A 224 -1.73 11.24 -5.41
CA TRP A 224 -0.41 10.99 -4.84
C TRP A 224 -0.35 11.51 -3.42
N THR A 225 0.46 10.89 -2.60
CA THR A 225 0.94 11.49 -1.35
C THR A 225 2.48 11.43 -1.33
N ASP A 226 3.08 11.90 -0.24
CA ASP A 226 4.51 11.87 0.00
C ASP A 226 4.71 11.43 1.44
N SER A 227 5.18 10.19 1.64
CA SER A 227 5.28 9.57 2.97
C SER A 227 6.22 10.32 3.93
N ARG A 228 7.08 11.20 3.40
CA ARG A 228 7.92 12.08 4.21
C ARG A 228 7.17 13.32 4.66
N LYS A 229 6.41 13.97 3.76
CA LYS A 229 5.72 15.24 4.05
C LYS A 229 4.40 15.03 4.79
N ALA A 230 3.67 13.98 4.43
CA ALA A 230 2.37 13.64 4.98
C ALA A 230 2.49 12.62 6.13
N ALA A 231 3.64 12.49 6.78
CA ALA A 231 3.92 11.40 7.73
C ALA A 231 2.85 11.27 8.83
N LYS A 232 2.28 12.39 9.30
CA LYS A 232 1.20 12.43 10.30
C LYS A 232 -0.15 11.88 9.82
N HIS A 233 -0.32 11.69 8.51
CA HIS A 233 -1.51 11.11 7.89
C HIS A 233 -1.34 9.62 7.56
N PHE A 234 -0.17 9.06 7.87
CA PHE A 234 0.09 7.63 7.79
C PHE A 234 -0.06 6.98 9.15
N ARG A 235 -0.65 5.79 9.14
CA ARG A 235 -0.70 4.88 10.29
C ARG A 235 0.36 3.80 10.12
N PHE A 236 1.23 3.66 11.12
CA PHE A 236 2.15 2.53 11.19
C PHE A 236 1.39 1.26 11.55
N ILE A 237 1.46 0.26 10.69
CA ILE A 237 0.89 -1.08 10.95
C ILE A 237 1.93 -1.99 11.60
N THR A 238 3.20 -1.66 11.38
CA THR A 238 4.38 -2.30 11.99
C THR A 238 4.75 -1.70 13.35
N ASP A 239 3.92 -0.80 13.88
CA ASP A 239 4.13 0.09 15.04
C ASP A 239 5.33 1.05 14.96
N GLN A 240 6.43 0.64 14.34
CA GLN A 240 7.65 1.41 14.15
C GLN A 240 8.40 1.00 12.88
N TRP A 241 9.50 1.70 12.60
CA TRP A 241 10.46 1.26 11.57
C TRP A 241 11.16 -0.02 12.01
N ILE A 242 11.14 -1.02 11.14
CA ILE A 242 11.87 -2.28 11.27
C ILE A 242 13.22 -2.11 10.60
N THR A 243 14.30 -2.44 11.30
CA THR A 243 15.63 -2.51 10.70
C THR A 243 15.81 -3.89 10.07
N TYR A 244 16.31 -3.95 8.84
CA TYR A 244 16.55 -5.20 8.14
C TYR A 244 18.00 -5.34 7.70
N ASP A 245 18.43 -6.59 7.54
CA ASP A 245 19.67 -6.93 6.85
C ASP A 245 19.39 -7.76 5.60
N HIS A 246 20.35 -7.73 4.68
CA HIS A 246 20.22 -8.49 3.45
C HIS A 246 20.41 -9.98 3.71
N ASN A 247 19.40 -10.77 3.39
CA ASN A 247 19.48 -12.22 3.38
C ASN A 247 20.10 -12.73 2.06
N LEU A 248 21.44 -12.70 1.98
CA LEU A 248 22.15 -13.13 0.76
C LEU A 248 21.92 -14.61 0.44
N VAL A 249 21.62 -15.45 1.44
CA VAL A 249 21.26 -16.86 1.22
C VAL A 249 19.97 -16.97 0.43
N LEU A 250 18.98 -16.12 0.71
CA LEU A 250 17.75 -16.07 -0.09
C LEU A 250 18.02 -15.65 -1.54
N THR A 251 18.93 -14.69 -1.76
CA THR A 251 19.30 -14.32 -3.14
C THR A 251 19.97 -15.47 -3.89
N GLU A 252 20.80 -16.25 -3.21
CA GLU A 252 21.42 -17.45 -3.77
C GLU A 252 20.38 -18.55 -4.04
N LEU A 253 19.42 -18.76 -3.13
CA LEU A 253 18.33 -19.72 -3.31
C LEU A 253 17.50 -19.38 -4.57
N PHE A 254 17.11 -18.12 -4.74
CA PHE A 254 16.42 -17.66 -5.96
C PHE A 254 17.25 -17.90 -7.21
N ALA A 255 18.54 -17.53 -7.20
CA ALA A 255 19.42 -17.72 -8.35
C ALA A 255 19.55 -19.21 -8.74
N LYS A 256 19.66 -20.11 -7.77
CA LYS A 256 19.70 -21.56 -8.02
C LYS A 256 18.35 -22.09 -8.50
N ALA A 257 17.24 -21.68 -7.87
CA ALA A 257 15.90 -22.10 -8.23
C ALA A 257 15.55 -21.76 -9.69
N LEU A 258 16.00 -20.61 -10.20
CA LEU A 258 15.80 -20.24 -11.61
C LEU A 258 16.49 -21.18 -12.62
N ASN A 259 17.43 -22.02 -12.17
CA ASN A 259 18.23 -22.91 -13.02
C ASN A 259 18.08 -24.40 -12.64
N SER A 260 17.13 -24.76 -11.78
CA SER A 260 16.91 -26.14 -11.33
C SER A 260 15.57 -26.72 -11.79
N THR A 261 15.37 -28.02 -11.53
CA THR A 261 14.18 -28.75 -11.97
C THR A 261 13.03 -28.64 -10.98
N VAL A 262 11.82 -28.95 -11.43
CA VAL A 262 10.61 -28.98 -10.58
C VAL A 262 10.79 -29.94 -9.40
N GLU A 263 11.42 -31.09 -9.61
CA GLU A 263 11.69 -32.09 -8.56
C GLU A 263 12.62 -31.51 -7.49
N ALA A 264 13.67 -30.78 -7.89
CA ALA A 264 14.57 -30.12 -6.95
C ALA A 264 13.84 -29.04 -6.14
N HIS A 265 12.92 -28.28 -6.76
CA HIS A 265 12.10 -27.29 -6.06
C HIS A 265 11.16 -27.95 -5.05
N GLN A 266 10.50 -29.05 -5.41
CA GLN A 266 9.62 -29.79 -4.50
C GLN A 266 10.39 -30.29 -3.26
N LEU A 267 11.61 -30.79 -3.45
CA LEU A 267 12.48 -31.21 -2.35
C LEU A 267 12.93 -30.02 -1.49
N ALA A 268 13.29 -28.89 -2.12
CA ALA A 268 13.68 -27.67 -1.41
C ALA A 268 12.53 -27.05 -0.59
N LEU A 269 11.27 -27.20 -1.04
CA LEU A 269 10.11 -26.70 -0.32
C LEU A 269 9.82 -27.48 0.97
N GLN A 270 10.21 -28.74 1.10
CA GLN A 270 9.93 -29.54 2.29
C GLN A 270 10.50 -28.95 3.60
N PRO A 271 11.80 -28.62 3.70
CA PRO A 271 12.33 -27.99 4.90
C PRO A 271 11.74 -26.60 5.15
N ILE A 272 11.48 -25.81 4.10
CA ILE A 272 10.87 -24.48 4.21
C ILE A 272 9.46 -24.58 4.81
N ASN A 273 8.62 -25.48 4.29
CA ASN A 273 7.27 -25.68 4.80
C ASN A 273 7.27 -26.16 6.26
N THR A 274 8.24 -27.03 6.61
CA THR A 274 8.39 -27.51 7.99
C THR A 274 8.75 -26.37 8.95
N GLU A 275 9.59 -25.43 8.51
CA GLU A 275 9.94 -24.24 9.29
C GLU A 275 8.75 -23.27 9.43
N LEU A 276 8.05 -22.98 8.33
CA LEU A 276 6.86 -22.12 8.34
C LEU A 276 5.76 -22.65 9.28
N GLN A 277 5.53 -23.97 9.32
CA GLN A 277 4.58 -24.58 10.24
C GLN A 277 4.96 -24.39 11.71
N LYS A 278 6.25 -24.40 12.04
CA LYS A 278 6.73 -24.12 13.40
C LYS A 278 6.48 -22.66 13.77
N PHE A 279 6.82 -21.74 12.88
CA PHE A 279 6.57 -20.31 13.10
C PHE A 279 5.08 -19.98 13.25
N ALA A 280 4.22 -20.61 12.45
CA ALA A 280 2.78 -20.44 12.59
C ALA A 280 2.27 -20.95 13.95
N TYR A 281 2.76 -22.12 14.39
CA TYR A 281 2.42 -22.67 15.71
C TYR A 281 2.88 -21.76 16.86
N GLU A 282 4.10 -21.23 16.79
CA GLU A 282 4.65 -20.30 17.78
C GLU A 282 3.84 -18.99 17.82
N ALA A 283 3.46 -18.46 16.65
CA ALA A 283 2.65 -17.25 16.55
C ALA A 283 1.26 -17.40 17.18
N ASP A 284 0.64 -18.58 17.03
CA ASP A 284 -0.64 -18.90 17.64
C ASP A 284 -0.53 -19.06 19.15
N SER A 285 0.56 -19.64 19.66
CA SER A 285 0.76 -19.80 21.12
C SER A 285 0.94 -18.47 21.85
N ASP A 286 1.53 -17.46 21.21
CA ASP A 286 1.70 -16.10 21.78
C ASP A 286 0.40 -15.27 21.72
N ILE A 287 -0.67 -15.79 21.09
CA ILE A 287 -1.98 -15.12 21.04
C ILE A 287 -2.79 -15.39 22.32
N ASP A 288 -2.58 -16.52 22.98
CA ASP A 288 -3.33 -17.01 24.16
C ASP A 288 -2.74 -16.60 25.53
N GLU A 289 -1.59 -15.92 25.56
CA GLU A 289 -1.01 -15.23 26.74
C GLU A 289 -1.29 -13.72 26.74
#